data_AF-A0A3M1GWV1-F1
#
_entry.id   AF-A0A3M1GWV1-F1
#
_cell.length_a   1.000
_cell.length_b   1.000
_cell.length_c   1.000
_cell.angle_alpha   90.00
_cell.angle_beta   90.00
_cell.angle_gamma   90.00
#
_symmetry.space_group_name_H-M   'P 1'
#
loop_
_entity.id
_entity.type
_entity.pdbx_description
1 polymer ?
#
loop_
_entity_poly.entity_id
_entity_poly.type
_entity_poly.pdbx_seq_one_letter_code
_entity_poly.pdbx_strand_id
1 'polypeptide(L)'
;MTGNEQSSEGDGSREASYAPEVEAFARALSRDDRTFLVLRDELYAGRWEDVEADLRARLDGKPFIFQLATRIEEDLERIERLRRFESEHGVDLRAVIRALGLE
;
A
#
# COMPACT_ATOMS: atom_id res chain seq x y z
N MET A 1 13.49 16.12 50.53
CA MET A 1 12.74 14.87 50.74
C MET A 1 11.29 15.27 50.56
N THR A 2 10.54 14.92 49.52
CA THR A 2 10.48 13.75 48.62
C THR A 2 9.76 14.30 47.36
N GLY A 3 10.22 14.11 46.12
CA GLY A 3 10.34 12.83 45.42
C GLY A 3 8.99 12.45 44.78
N ASN A 4 9.02 12.11 43.49
CA ASN A 4 7.97 11.67 42.56
C ASN A 4 7.15 12.77 41.85
N GLU A 5 7.38 13.08 40.57
CA GLU A 5 7.24 12.25 39.35
C GLU A 5 5.89 11.55 39.28
N GLN A 6 5.03 11.99 38.35
CA GLN A 6 4.49 11.11 37.31
C GLN A 6 4.26 11.93 36.04
N SER A 7 5.21 11.80 35.11
CA SER A 7 5.00 11.97 33.68
C SER A 7 3.80 11.14 33.25
N SER A 8 2.81 11.77 32.64
CA SER A 8 1.79 11.05 31.88
C SER A 8 2.21 11.08 30.41
N GLU A 9 3.13 10.18 30.05
CA GLU A 9 3.24 9.69 28.67
C GLU A 9 2.04 8.79 28.42
N GLY A 10 0.96 9.42 27.94
CA GLY A 10 -0.14 8.71 27.31
C GLY A 10 0.08 8.72 25.80
N ASP A 11 1.08 7.99 25.29
CA ASP A 11 1.08 7.60 23.87
C ASP A 11 0.10 6.43 23.72
N GLY A 12 -1.18 6.78 23.81
CA GLY A 12 -2.23 5.91 23.35
C GLY A 12 -2.13 5.87 21.84
N SER A 13 -1.42 4.87 21.32
CA SER A 13 -1.62 4.35 19.97
C SER A 13 -3.13 4.23 19.78
N ARG A 14 -3.77 5.25 19.19
CA ARG A 14 -5.11 5.09 18.63
C ARG A 14 -4.90 4.02 17.58
N GLU A 15 -5.33 2.79 17.88
CA GLU A 15 -5.50 1.77 16.85
C GLU A 15 -6.21 2.48 15.69
N ALA A 16 -5.53 2.60 14.56
CA ALA A 16 -6.08 3.27 13.40
C ALA A 16 -7.29 2.44 12.96
N SER A 17 -8.48 2.90 13.35
CA SER A 17 -9.74 2.26 12.99
C SER A 17 -10.11 2.77 11.61
N TYR A 18 -10.08 1.87 10.63
CA TYR A 18 -10.53 2.15 9.27
C TYR A 18 -12.00 1.75 9.14
N ALA A 19 -12.65 2.20 8.07
CA ALA A 19 -14.00 1.72 7.76
C ALA A 19 -13.98 0.18 7.58
N PRO A 20 -15.01 -0.55 8.03
CA PRO A 20 -15.04 -2.01 7.93
C PRO A 20 -14.80 -2.55 6.52
N GLU A 21 -15.24 -1.82 5.48
CA GLU A 21 -15.05 -2.18 4.08
C GLU A 21 -13.56 -2.08 3.67
N VAL A 22 -12.85 -1.07 4.20
CA VAL A 22 -11.40 -0.87 3.97
C VAL A 22 -10.59 -1.99 4.61
N GLU A 23 -10.91 -2.35 5.86
CA GLU A 23 -10.23 -3.46 6.54
C GLU A 23 -10.50 -4.80 5.86
N ALA A 24 -11.75 -5.06 5.46
CA ALA A 24 -12.12 -6.27 4.75
C ALA A 24 -11.38 -6.39 3.41
N PHE A 25 -11.32 -5.29 2.64
CA PHE A 25 -10.59 -5.25 1.39
C PHE A 25 -9.10 -5.49 1.61
N ALA A 26 -8.48 -4.79 2.58
CA ALA A 26 -7.06 -4.93 2.90
C ALA A 26 -6.69 -6.38 3.31
N ARG A 27 -7.54 -7.04 4.11
CA ARG A 27 -7.35 -8.44 4.51
C ARG A 27 -7.51 -9.41 3.34
N ALA A 28 -8.36 -9.09 2.37
CA ALA A 28 -8.58 -9.90 1.16
C ALA A 28 -7.47 -9.74 0.10
N LEU A 29 -6.61 -8.74 0.22
CA LEU A 29 -5.47 -8.57 -0.69
C LEU A 29 -4.55 -9.79 -0.68
N SER A 30 -4.23 -10.27 -1.88
CA SER A 30 -3.25 -11.34 -2.08
C SER A 30 -1.84 -10.87 -1.72
N ARG A 31 -0.91 -11.80 -1.55
CA ARG A 31 0.51 -11.47 -1.30
C ARG A 31 1.09 -10.59 -2.41
N ASP A 32 0.72 -10.84 -3.65
CA ASP A 32 1.18 -10.07 -4.80
C ASP A 32 0.60 -8.64 -4.80
N ASP A 33 -0.63 -8.45 -4.31
CA ASP A 33 -1.22 -7.11 -4.18
C ASP A 33 -0.45 -6.27 -3.16
N ARG A 34 -0.14 -6.88 -2.02
CA ARG A 34 0.62 -6.22 -0.95
C ARG A 34 2.05 -5.94 -1.39
N THR A 35 2.65 -6.86 -2.13
CA THR A 35 3.97 -6.65 -2.75
C THR A 35 3.93 -5.46 -3.71
N PHE A 36 2.87 -5.30 -4.51
CA PHE A 36 2.70 -4.14 -5.39
C PHE A 36 2.64 -2.81 -4.61
N LEU A 37 1.88 -2.76 -3.52
CA LEU A 37 1.81 -1.59 -2.64
C LEU A 37 3.19 -1.26 -2.04
N VAL A 38 3.97 -2.29 -1.70
CA VAL A 38 5.34 -2.10 -1.23
C VAL A 38 6.21 -1.50 -2.34
N LEU A 39 6.23 -2.13 -3.51
CA LEU A 39 7.05 -1.71 -4.65
C LEU A 39 6.71 -0.29 -5.13
N ARG A 40 5.43 0.07 -5.17
CA ARG A 40 4.96 1.43 -5.49
C ARG A 40 5.65 2.47 -4.62
N ASP A 41 5.70 2.25 -3.31
CA ASP A 41 6.27 3.21 -2.38
C ASP A 41 7.80 3.24 -2.46
N GLU A 42 8.46 2.08 -2.51
CA GLU A 42 9.93 2.00 -2.50
C GLU A 42 10.57 2.47 -3.81
N LEU A 43 9.95 2.20 -4.96
CA LEU A 43 10.54 2.46 -6.28
C LEU A 43 9.94 3.68 -6.97
N TYR A 44 8.69 4.00 -6.66
CA TYR A 44 7.91 5.01 -7.39
C TYR A 44 7.39 6.14 -6.50
N ALA A 45 7.91 6.24 -5.26
CA ALA A 45 7.54 7.27 -4.29
C ALA A 45 6.01 7.39 -4.10
N GLY A 46 5.31 6.26 -4.14
CA GLY A 46 3.88 6.16 -3.93
C GLY A 46 3.02 6.51 -5.15
N ARG A 47 3.61 6.82 -6.32
CA ARG A 47 2.88 7.24 -7.52
C ARG A 47 2.49 6.05 -8.39
N TRP A 48 1.19 5.78 -8.52
CA TRP A 48 0.70 4.73 -9.41
C TRP A 48 0.98 4.99 -10.89
N GLU A 49 0.99 6.26 -11.30
CA GLU A 49 1.23 6.65 -12.68
C GLU A 49 2.61 6.21 -13.18
N ASP A 50 3.62 6.22 -12.30
CA ASP A 50 4.97 5.79 -12.65
C ASP A 50 5.05 4.26 -12.73
N VAL A 51 4.31 3.53 -11.89
CA VAL A 51 4.21 2.07 -11.98
C VAL A 51 3.55 1.67 -13.30
N GLU A 52 2.44 2.31 -13.67
CA GLU A 52 1.77 2.08 -14.96
C GLU A 52 2.69 2.38 -16.14
N ALA A 53 3.48 3.45 -16.06
CA ALA A 53 4.44 3.83 -17.10
C ALA A 53 5.53 2.77 -17.28
N ASP A 54 6.09 2.22 -16.19
CA ASP A 54 7.12 1.16 -16.25
C ASP A 54 6.56 -0.14 -16.86
N LEU A 55 5.34 -0.55 -16.45
CA LEU A 55 4.68 -1.71 -17.03
C LEU A 55 4.39 -1.55 -18.53
N ARG A 56 3.95 -0.36 -18.96
CA ARG A 56 3.74 -0.07 -20.39
C ARG A 56 5.08 -0.01 -21.15
N ALA A 57 6.14 0.52 -20.55
CA ALA A 57 7.47 0.51 -21.15
C ALA A 57 7.98 -0.92 -21.41
N ARG A 58 7.64 -1.86 -20.52
CA ARG A 58 7.96 -3.29 -20.68
C ARG A 58 7.28 -3.93 -21.90
N LEU A 59 6.04 -3.52 -22.24
CA LEU A 59 5.37 -3.97 -23.48
C LEU A 59 6.12 -3.50 -24.74
N ASP A 60 6.73 -2.32 -24.68
CA ASP A 60 7.53 -1.75 -25.78
C ASP A 60 8.95 -2.32 -25.86
N GLY A 61 9.34 -3.24 -24.95
CA GLY A 61 10.71 -3.77 -24.86
C GLY A 61 11.73 -2.75 -24.36
N LYS A 62 11.29 -1.68 -23.68
CA LYS A 62 12.18 -0.68 -23.06
C LYS A 62 12.72 -1.20 -21.72
N PRO A 63 13.84 -0.64 -21.22
CA PRO A 63 14.32 -0.94 -19.86
C PRO A 63 13.23 -0.66 -18.83
N PHE A 64 13.09 -1.57 -17.85
CA PHE A 64 12.10 -1.52 -16.78
C PHE A 64 12.78 -1.76 -15.41
N ILE A 65 12.13 -1.35 -14.32
CA ILE A 65 12.76 -1.35 -12.99
C ILE A 65 12.60 -2.69 -12.25
N PHE A 66 11.50 -3.42 -12.44
CA PHE A 66 11.28 -4.71 -11.74
C PHE A 66 10.47 -5.74 -12.57
N GLN A 67 10.58 -7.03 -12.19
CA GLN A 67 9.84 -8.11 -12.83
C GLN A 67 8.96 -8.86 -11.84
N LEU A 68 7.66 -8.92 -12.11
CA LEU A 68 6.74 -9.89 -11.50
C LEU A 68 6.54 -11.09 -12.43
N ALA A 69 6.19 -12.22 -11.81
CA ALA A 69 5.96 -13.50 -12.49
C ALA A 69 4.61 -13.57 -13.25
N THR A 70 3.78 -12.53 -13.11
CA THR A 70 2.45 -12.35 -13.71
C THR A 70 2.52 -11.74 -15.12
N ARG A 71 1.41 -11.82 -15.86
CA ARG A 71 1.28 -11.16 -17.17
C ARG A 71 1.10 -9.66 -16.96
N ILE A 72 1.68 -8.83 -17.83
CA ILE A 72 1.66 -7.36 -17.68
C ILE A 72 0.21 -6.83 -17.66
N GLU A 73 -0.69 -7.44 -18.44
CA GLU A 73 -2.11 -7.08 -18.46
C GLU A 73 -2.78 -7.31 -17.10
N GLU A 74 -2.47 -8.43 -16.44
CA GLU A 74 -3.00 -8.73 -15.09
C GLU A 74 -2.47 -7.75 -14.04
N ASP A 75 -1.21 -7.30 -14.19
CA ASP A 75 -0.60 -6.29 -13.33
C ASP A 75 -1.26 -4.91 -13.51
N LEU A 76 -1.60 -4.54 -14.75
CA LEU A 76 -2.33 -3.29 -15.02
C LEU A 76 -3.74 -3.31 -14.42
N GLU A 77 -4.48 -4.41 -14.58
CA GLU A 77 -5.80 -4.58 -13.96
C GLU A 77 -5.72 -4.51 -12.43
N ARG A 78 -4.64 -5.08 -11.85
CA ARG A 78 -4.39 -5.02 -10.42
C ARG A 78 -4.16 -3.60 -9.94
N ILE A 79 -3.31 -2.82 -10.61
CA ILE A 79 -3.06 -1.41 -10.27
C ILE A 79 -4.35 -0.61 -10.37
N GLU A 80 -5.12 -0.79 -11.44
CA GLU A 80 -6.38 -0.07 -11.63
C GLU A 80 -7.35 -0.34 -10.48
N ARG A 81 -7.50 -1.61 -10.08
CA ARG A 81 -8.36 -1.99 -8.94
C ARG A 81 -7.89 -1.37 -7.62
N LEU A 82 -6.59 -1.41 -7.33
CA LEU A 82 -6.02 -0.86 -6.09
C LEU A 82 -6.17 0.67 -6.04
N ARG A 83 -5.77 1.35 -7.11
CA ARG A 83 -5.85 2.81 -7.25
C ARG A 83 -7.29 3.31 -7.18
N ARG A 84 -8.22 2.59 -7.82
CA ARG A 84 -9.65 2.91 -7.76
C ARG A 84 -10.17 2.83 -6.34
N PHE A 85 -9.83 1.77 -5.62
CA PHE A 85 -10.25 1.61 -4.23
C PHE A 85 -9.70 2.72 -3.33
N GLU A 86 -8.42 3.06 -3.47
CA GLU A 86 -7.81 4.20 -2.75
C GLU A 86 -8.53 5.51 -3.02
N SER A 87 -8.88 5.78 -4.28
CA SER A 87 -9.59 7.00 -4.67
C SER A 87 -11.04 7.03 -4.17
N GLU A 88 -11.75 5.90 -4.19
CA GLU A 88 -13.15 5.79 -3.77
C GLU A 88 -13.30 5.97 -2.25
N HIS A 89 -12.32 5.49 -1.48
CA HIS A 89 -12.34 5.53 -0.02
C HIS A 89 -11.47 6.64 0.59
N GLY A 90 -10.64 7.32 -0.20
CA GLY A 90 -9.74 8.36 0.27
C GLY A 90 -8.67 7.83 1.23
N VAL A 91 -8.16 6.62 0.97
CA VAL A 91 -7.18 5.93 1.83
C VAL A 91 -5.91 5.61 1.03
N ASP A 92 -4.79 5.47 1.74
CA ASP A 92 -3.58 4.85 1.22
C ASP A 92 -3.52 3.40 1.69
N LEU A 93 -3.65 2.45 0.76
CA LEU A 93 -3.67 1.03 1.09
C LEU A 93 -2.34 0.56 1.70
N ARG A 94 -1.19 1.19 1.37
CA ARG A 94 0.08 0.86 2.02
C ARG A 94 0.04 1.21 3.50
N ALA A 95 -0.51 2.37 3.86
CA ALA A 95 -0.69 2.78 5.25
C ALA A 95 -1.67 1.86 5.99
N VAL A 96 -2.76 1.43 5.33
CA VAL A 96 -3.74 0.49 5.89
C VAL A 96 -3.07 -0.86 6.21
N ILE A 97 -2.39 -1.48 5.24
CA ILE A 97 -1.79 -2.81 5.46
C ILE A 97 -0.70 -2.77 6.54
N ARG A 98 0.05 -1.66 6.66
CA ARG A 98 1.03 -1.45 7.73
C ARG A 98 0.36 -1.38 9.09
N ALA A 99 -0.68 -0.57 9.22
CA ALA A 99 -1.43 -0.43 10.46
C ALA A 99 -2.09 -1.76 10.90
N LEU A 100 -2.49 -2.60 9.95
CA LEU A 100 -3.08 -3.92 10.20
C LEU A 100 -2.06 -5.06 10.33
N GLY A 101 -0.76 -4.79 10.17
CA GLY A 101 0.30 -5.82 10.25
C GLY A 101 0.24 -6.87 9.13
N LEU A 102 -0.14 -6.44 7.91
CA LEU A 102 -0.37 -7.31 6.76
C LEU A 102 0.76 -7.26 5.70
N GLU A 103 1.81 -6.47 5.93
CA GLU A 103 2.98 -6.29 5.04
C GLU A 103 3.76 -7.60 4.79
#